data_AF-A0A251VA12-F1
#
_entry.id   AF-A0A251VA12-F1
#
_cell.length_a   1.000
_cell.length_b   1.000
_cell.length_c   1.000
_cell.angle_alpha   90.00
_cell.angle_beta   90.00
_cell.angle_gamma   90.00
#
_symmetry.space_group_name_H-M   'P 1'
#
loop_
_entity.id
_entity.type
_entity.pdbx_description
1 polymer ?
#
loop_
_entity_poly.entity_id
_entity_poly.type
_entity_poly.pdbx_seq_one_letter_code
_entity_poly.pdbx_strand_id
1 'polypeptide(L)'
;MSTNNLQSCKRKMFLHGHGRQSTSIDDLGLDILVYEILIRLPAKGVGRSKCVCKEWLSVLSTRHFAMMHCRHISTSYNQKFIAIGSRLCSVFPLSCEDSGPLLNSRILLPFEAPWNKVNILTSFEGLLCVCFRNTGKLVIWNPLTRAFKEVSSSNSRGLYKPKSDAIGLYVDKTDDYKLLHIKHRRGRMWVHVYSSIFDSWHKITFANKLRCWRGKPIWSNGTFCKGVLYFLVNCFIENKGVMLFGFDVESERFRLKTFPRFPHAYYDGNLVVVHKELHMGFLIGRLICGGWKVKVG
;
A
#
# COMPACT_ATOMS: atom_id res chain seq x y z
N MET A 1 -56.49 -5.77 -31.73
CA MET A 1 -57.31 -6.08 -30.55
C MET A 1 -57.85 -7.49 -30.76
N SER A 2 -57.13 -8.52 -30.29
CA SER A 2 -57.30 -9.16 -28.97
C SER A 2 -58.67 -9.83 -28.86
N THR A 3 -58.88 -11.10 -28.49
CA THR A 3 -58.14 -12.19 -27.80
C THR A 3 -59.24 -13.27 -27.62
N ASN A 4 -59.04 -14.60 -27.68
CA ASN A 4 -58.60 -15.48 -26.59
C ASN A 4 -59.02 -16.93 -26.94
N ASN A 5 -58.10 -17.89 -26.88
CA ASN A 5 -57.97 -18.99 -25.91
C ASN A 5 -59.08 -20.04 -25.84
N LEU A 6 -58.69 -21.30 -26.08
CA LEU A 6 -59.11 -22.45 -25.26
C LEU A 6 -58.05 -23.57 -25.29
N GLN A 7 -57.59 -23.96 -24.10
CA GLN A 7 -56.72 -25.10 -23.80
C GLN A 7 -57.43 -26.44 -24.03
N SER A 8 -56.68 -27.50 -24.40
CA SER A 8 -56.72 -28.79 -23.69
C SER A 8 -55.63 -29.79 -24.16
N CYS A 9 -54.76 -30.14 -23.21
CA CYS A 9 -54.06 -31.41 -22.96
C CYS A 9 -54.16 -32.60 -23.96
N LYS A 10 -52.99 -33.21 -24.28
CA LYS A 10 -52.69 -34.63 -23.96
C LYS A 10 -51.20 -35.02 -24.20
N ARG A 11 -50.54 -35.37 -23.10
CA ARG A 11 -49.47 -36.38 -22.84
C ARG A 11 -48.53 -36.80 -23.99
N LYS A 12 -47.22 -36.66 -23.76
CA LYS A 12 -46.23 -37.68 -24.16
C LYS A 12 -45.27 -37.98 -23.02
N MET A 13 -45.20 -39.27 -22.70
CA MET A 13 -44.39 -39.88 -21.65
C MET A 13 -43.02 -40.27 -22.21
N PHE A 14 -42.02 -40.21 -21.34
CA PHE A 14 -40.60 -40.47 -21.48
C PHE A 14 -40.18 -41.62 -22.41
N LEU A 15 -39.07 -41.40 -23.14
CA LEU A 15 -38.03 -42.41 -23.29
C LEU A 15 -36.66 -41.78 -23.02
N HIS A 16 -35.95 -42.40 -22.09
CA HIS A 16 -34.60 -42.08 -21.63
C HIS A 16 -33.59 -42.16 -22.79
N GLY A 17 -32.92 -41.05 -23.07
CA GLY A 17 -31.59 -41.05 -23.67
C GLY A 17 -30.59 -40.67 -22.58
N HIS A 18 -29.81 -41.63 -22.10
CA HIS A 18 -28.64 -41.38 -21.24
C HIS A 18 -27.59 -40.57 -22.04
N GLY A 19 -27.74 -39.25 -22.03
CA GLY A 19 -26.66 -38.35 -22.39
C GLY A 19 -25.66 -38.34 -21.26
N ARG A 20 -24.44 -38.82 -21.50
CA ARG A 20 -23.27 -38.50 -20.67
C ARG A 20 -23.28 -37.00 -20.43
N GLN A 21 -23.49 -36.58 -19.18
CA GLN A 21 -23.15 -35.21 -18.76
C GLN A 21 -21.63 -35.09 -18.89
N SER A 22 -21.19 -34.59 -20.04
CA SER A 22 -19.92 -33.89 -20.14
C SER A 22 -20.05 -32.69 -19.21
N THR A 23 -19.57 -32.80 -17.97
CA THR A 23 -19.33 -31.64 -17.12
C THR A 23 -18.26 -30.81 -17.83
N SER A 24 -18.73 -29.86 -18.63
CA SER A 24 -17.86 -28.88 -19.27
C SER A 24 -17.10 -28.13 -18.19
N ILE A 25 -15.84 -27.77 -18.46
CA ILE A 25 -15.09 -26.77 -17.67
C ILE A 25 -15.88 -25.46 -17.51
N ASP A 26 -16.87 -25.22 -18.39
CA ASP A 26 -17.78 -24.08 -18.34
C ASP A 26 -18.66 -24.02 -17.07
N ASP A 27 -18.76 -25.12 -16.30
CA ASP A 27 -19.57 -25.18 -15.07
C ASP A 27 -18.73 -24.97 -13.79
N LEU A 28 -17.43 -24.70 -13.93
CA LEU A 28 -16.61 -24.27 -12.80
C LEU A 28 -16.98 -22.81 -12.50
N GLY A 29 -17.89 -22.62 -11.53
CA GLY A 29 -18.39 -21.30 -11.15
C GLY A 29 -17.25 -20.27 -11.07
N LEU A 30 -17.47 -19.08 -11.64
CA LEU A 30 -16.47 -18.01 -11.74
C LEU A 30 -15.81 -17.71 -10.40
N ASP A 31 -16.53 -17.85 -9.29
CA ASP A 31 -15.99 -17.68 -7.94
C ASP A 31 -14.90 -18.71 -7.61
N ILE A 32 -15.07 -19.99 -7.99
CA ILE A 32 -14.04 -21.01 -7.80
C ILE A 32 -12.83 -20.69 -8.68
N LEU A 33 -13.04 -20.37 -9.95
CA LEU A 33 -11.94 -19.97 -10.84
C LEU A 33 -11.17 -18.79 -10.27
N VAL A 34 -11.84 -17.73 -9.85
CA VAL A 34 -11.23 -16.48 -9.39
C VAL A 34 -10.56 -16.66 -8.03
N TYR A 35 -11.30 -17.18 -7.05
CA TYR A 35 -10.89 -17.18 -5.64
C TYR A 35 -10.17 -18.46 -5.20
N GLU A 36 -10.18 -19.53 -5.99
CA GLU A 36 -9.37 -20.72 -5.70
C GLU A 36 -8.20 -20.90 -6.66
N ILE A 37 -8.33 -20.50 -7.92
CA ILE A 37 -7.29 -20.75 -8.94
C ILE A 37 -6.50 -19.48 -9.25
N LEU A 38 -7.17 -18.43 -9.76
CA LEU A 38 -6.51 -17.23 -10.24
C LEU A 38 -5.83 -16.43 -9.12
N ILE A 39 -6.38 -16.47 -7.90
CA ILE A 39 -5.77 -15.83 -6.72
C ILE A 39 -4.39 -16.39 -6.39
N ARG A 40 -4.12 -17.66 -6.74
CA ARG A 40 -2.86 -18.36 -6.45
C ARG A 40 -1.79 -18.11 -7.51
N LEU A 41 -2.18 -17.60 -8.67
CA LEU A 41 -1.25 -17.31 -9.77
C LEU A 41 -0.32 -16.14 -9.41
N PRO A 42 0.96 -16.16 -9.81
CA PRO A 42 1.82 -14.99 -9.73
C PRO A 42 1.16 -13.78 -10.39
N ALA A 43 1.48 -12.57 -9.93
CA ALA A 43 0.81 -11.36 -10.39
C ALA A 43 0.87 -11.12 -11.92
N LYS A 44 1.95 -11.58 -12.58
CA LYS A 44 2.05 -11.59 -14.05
C LYS A 44 1.04 -12.54 -14.70
N GLY A 45 0.79 -13.71 -14.09
CA GLY A 45 -0.19 -14.69 -14.55
C GLY A 45 -1.60 -14.10 -14.52
N VAL A 46 -2.00 -13.53 -13.38
CA VAL A 46 -3.25 -12.77 -13.25
C VAL A 46 -3.37 -11.69 -14.32
N GLY A 47 -2.29 -10.92 -14.55
CA GLY A 47 -2.27 -9.88 -15.58
C GLY A 47 -2.58 -10.42 -16.98
N ARG A 48 -2.06 -11.61 -17.33
CA ARG A 48 -2.38 -12.28 -18.61
C ARG A 48 -3.80 -12.84 -18.63
N SER A 49 -4.31 -13.33 -17.51
CA SER A 49 -5.68 -13.83 -17.37
C SER A 49 -6.73 -12.75 -17.66
N LYS A 50 -6.41 -11.47 -17.45
CA LYS A 50 -7.28 -10.35 -17.86
C LYS A 50 -7.57 -10.29 -19.36
N CYS A 51 -6.74 -10.93 -20.20
CA CYS A 51 -6.92 -10.95 -21.65
C CYS A 51 -7.83 -12.09 -22.14
N VAL A 52 -8.30 -12.97 -21.25
CA VAL A 52 -9.10 -14.16 -21.63
C VAL A 52 -10.51 -13.76 -22.07
N CYS A 53 -11.25 -13.00 -21.26
CA CYS A 53 -12.58 -12.50 -21.60
C CYS A 53 -12.93 -11.22 -20.81
N LYS A 54 -14.02 -10.54 -21.20
CA LYS A 54 -14.50 -9.30 -20.54
C LYS A 54 -14.86 -9.49 -19.08
N GLU A 55 -15.43 -10.65 -18.74
CA GLU A 55 -15.82 -10.98 -17.37
C GLU A 55 -14.60 -11.15 -16.47
N TRP A 56 -13.58 -11.87 -16.93
CA TRP A 56 -12.31 -11.99 -16.22
C TRP A 56 -11.59 -10.65 -16.09
N LEU A 57 -11.57 -9.84 -17.15
CA LEU A 57 -11.04 -8.48 -17.09
C LEU A 57 -11.73 -7.67 -15.99
N SER A 58 -13.07 -7.73 -15.91
CA SER A 58 -13.87 -7.04 -14.91
C SER A 58 -13.51 -7.49 -13.50
N VAL A 59 -13.61 -8.80 -13.22
CA VAL A 59 -13.39 -9.36 -11.87
C VAL A 59 -11.95 -9.18 -11.40
N LEU A 60 -10.96 -9.47 -12.24
CA LEU A 60 -9.54 -9.37 -11.89
C LEU A 60 -9.02 -7.92 -11.82
N SER A 61 -9.81 -6.95 -12.29
CA SER A 61 -9.50 -5.52 -12.16
C SER A 61 -10.15 -4.88 -10.95
N THR A 62 -10.99 -5.62 -10.21
CA THR A 62 -11.53 -5.13 -8.94
C THR A 62 -10.42 -4.95 -7.91
N ARG A 63 -10.58 -3.93 -7.07
CA ARG A 63 -9.75 -3.73 -5.88
C ARG A 63 -9.82 -4.92 -4.93
N HIS A 64 -11.02 -5.47 -4.75
CA HIS A 64 -11.24 -6.61 -3.87
C HIS A 64 -10.36 -7.80 -4.27
N PHE A 65 -10.35 -8.17 -5.56
CA PHE A 65 -9.46 -9.19 -6.08
C PHE A 65 -7.99 -8.81 -5.87
N ALA A 66 -7.58 -7.58 -6.23
CA ALA A 66 -6.19 -7.15 -6.08
C ALA A 66 -5.70 -7.23 -4.63
N MET A 67 -6.54 -6.84 -3.66
CA MET A 67 -6.26 -6.91 -2.22
C MET A 67 -6.15 -8.37 -1.75
N MET A 68 -7.11 -9.22 -2.15
CA MET A 68 -7.12 -10.64 -1.80
C MET A 68 -5.90 -11.36 -2.37
N HIS A 69 -5.58 -11.12 -3.64
CA HIS A 69 -4.39 -11.60 -4.33
C HIS A 69 -3.10 -11.13 -3.67
N CYS A 70 -2.98 -9.84 -3.34
CA CYS A 70 -1.83 -9.31 -2.61
C CYS A 70 -1.65 -10.01 -1.27
N ARG A 71 -2.72 -10.22 -0.50
CA ARG A 71 -2.67 -10.91 0.80
C ARG A 71 -2.27 -12.38 0.64
N HIS A 72 -2.82 -13.05 -0.37
CA HIS A 72 -2.53 -14.45 -0.66
C HIS A 72 -1.05 -14.66 -1.04
N ILE A 73 -0.48 -13.75 -1.83
CA ILE A 73 0.92 -13.85 -2.28
C ILE A 73 1.91 -13.24 -1.28
N SER A 74 1.48 -12.38 -0.35
CA SER A 74 2.37 -11.74 0.65
C SER A 74 2.86 -12.68 1.76
N THR A 75 2.87 -13.99 1.54
CA THR A 75 3.50 -14.97 2.42
C THR A 75 5.01 -14.72 2.51
N SER A 76 5.63 -15.12 3.62
CA SER A 76 7.02 -14.77 3.97
C SER A 76 8.05 -15.13 2.89
N TYR A 77 7.78 -16.15 2.08
CA TYR A 77 8.66 -16.63 0.99
C TYR A 77 8.58 -15.81 -0.30
N ASN A 78 7.55 -14.97 -0.48
CA ASN A 78 7.33 -14.19 -1.71
C ASN A 78 7.51 -12.68 -1.52
N GLN A 79 7.89 -12.25 -0.31
CA GLN A 79 8.17 -10.85 -0.05
C GLN A 79 9.38 -10.40 -0.88
N LYS A 80 9.35 -9.15 -1.33
CA LYS A 80 10.42 -8.59 -2.17
C LYS A 80 10.85 -7.24 -1.64
N PHE A 81 12.16 -7.02 -1.56
CA PHE A 81 12.75 -5.72 -1.37
C PHE A 81 12.79 -4.97 -2.68
N ILE A 82 12.39 -3.70 -2.65
CA ILE A 82 12.53 -2.80 -3.77
C ILE A 82 13.61 -1.79 -3.43
N ALA A 83 14.69 -1.79 -4.21
CA ALA A 83 15.71 -0.75 -4.16
C ALA A 83 15.62 0.08 -5.44
N ILE A 84 15.50 1.40 -5.31
CA ILE A 84 15.50 2.31 -6.44
C ILE A 84 16.90 2.93 -6.57
N GLY A 85 17.59 2.60 -7.65
CA GLY A 85 18.83 3.23 -8.08
C GLY A 85 18.58 4.37 -9.07
N SER A 86 19.63 4.77 -9.79
CA SER A 86 19.66 5.96 -10.66
C SER A 86 18.54 6.05 -11.69
N ARG A 87 18.23 4.93 -12.36
CA ARG A 87 17.19 4.77 -13.40
C ARG A 87 16.44 3.44 -13.30
N LEU A 88 16.85 2.58 -12.36
CA LEU A 88 16.40 1.21 -12.26
C LEU A 88 15.82 0.96 -10.89
N CYS A 89 14.64 0.36 -10.86
CA CYS A 89 14.09 -0.28 -9.70
C CYS A 89 14.50 -1.74 -9.73
N SER A 90 15.35 -2.13 -8.77
CA SER A 90 15.74 -3.53 -8.58
C SER A 90 14.83 -4.14 -7.53
N VAL A 91 14.26 -5.30 -7.88
CA VAL A 91 13.41 -6.07 -6.98
C VAL A 91 14.18 -7.32 -6.56
N PHE A 92 14.44 -7.46 -5.27
CA PHE A 92 15.15 -8.59 -4.67
C PHE A 92 14.16 -9.46 -3.88
N PRO A 93 14.22 -10.79 -3.98
CA PRO A 93 13.46 -11.67 -3.08
C PRO A 93 13.96 -11.53 -1.63
N LEU A 94 13.08 -11.74 -0.65
CA LEU A 94 13.42 -11.75 0.78
C LEU A 94 13.99 -13.09 1.26
N SER A 95 13.69 -14.21 0.59
CA SER A 95 14.20 -15.52 0.96
C SER A 95 15.66 -15.68 0.51
N CYS A 96 16.51 -16.06 1.46
CA CYS A 96 17.93 -16.38 1.22
C CYS A 96 18.13 -17.84 0.75
N GLU A 97 17.07 -18.66 0.74
CA GLU A 97 17.17 -20.11 0.56
C GLU A 97 17.08 -20.57 -0.91
N ASP A 98 16.64 -19.73 -1.85
CA ASP A 98 16.70 -20.07 -3.27
C ASP A 98 18.06 -19.69 -3.85
N SER A 99 19.02 -20.61 -3.74
CA SER A 99 20.32 -20.61 -4.43
C SER A 99 20.22 -20.81 -5.96
N GLY A 100 19.12 -20.36 -6.57
CA GLY A 100 19.04 -20.19 -8.03
C GLY A 100 19.70 -18.88 -8.46
N PRO A 101 20.06 -18.69 -9.74
CA PRO A 101 20.61 -17.42 -10.20
C PRO A 101 19.61 -16.31 -9.87
N LEU A 102 19.99 -15.42 -8.95
CA LEU A 102 19.26 -14.24 -8.50
C LEU A 102 18.69 -13.51 -9.72
N LEU A 103 17.45 -13.82 -10.09
CA LEU A 103 16.82 -13.27 -11.27
C LEU A 103 16.30 -11.88 -10.88
N ASN A 104 17.25 -10.96 -10.75
CA ASN A 104 17.05 -9.55 -10.44
C ASN A 104 16.13 -8.97 -11.51
N SER A 105 14.82 -8.93 -11.24
CA SER A 105 13.89 -8.32 -12.17
C SER A 105 14.10 -6.81 -12.10
N ARG A 106 14.67 -6.25 -13.18
CA ARG A 106 14.83 -4.81 -13.34
C ARG A 106 13.53 -4.23 -13.86
N ILE A 107 12.96 -3.30 -13.11
CA ILE A 107 11.80 -2.52 -13.53
C ILE A 107 12.33 -1.15 -13.97
N LEU A 108 12.10 -0.80 -15.22
CA LEU A 108 12.34 0.55 -15.72
C LEU A 108 11.33 1.49 -15.07
N LEU A 109 11.81 2.62 -14.56
CA LEU A 109 10.94 3.67 -14.04
C LEU A 109 10.10 4.21 -15.22
N PRO A 110 8.77 4.26 -15.11
CA PRO A 110 7.89 4.69 -16.21
C PRO A 110 7.90 6.21 -16.41
N PHE A 111 8.76 6.94 -15.70
CA PHE A 111 8.85 8.39 -15.72
C PHE A 111 10.30 8.83 -15.91
N GLU A 112 10.51 9.91 -16.65
CA GLU A 112 11.82 10.55 -16.80
C GLU A 112 12.22 11.22 -15.48
N ALA A 113 12.89 10.48 -14.62
CA ALA A 113 13.54 11.05 -13.46
C ALA A 113 14.94 11.55 -13.89
N PRO A 114 15.23 12.86 -13.85
CA PRO A 114 16.60 13.34 -14.03
C PRO A 114 17.47 12.85 -12.87
N TRP A 115 18.18 11.74 -13.11
CA TRP A 115 19.33 11.15 -12.41
C TRP A 115 19.24 11.11 -10.85
N ASN A 116 19.30 9.89 -10.27
CA ASN A 116 19.70 9.62 -8.87
C ASN A 116 18.84 10.20 -7.73
N LYS A 117 17.56 10.49 -7.96
CA LYS A 117 16.80 11.33 -7.03
C LYS A 117 15.37 10.87 -6.75
N VAL A 118 15.10 9.57 -6.73
CA VAL A 118 13.80 9.04 -6.30
C VAL A 118 13.91 8.45 -4.89
N ASN A 119 13.06 8.89 -3.97
CA ASN A 119 12.94 8.30 -2.63
C ASN A 119 11.61 7.59 -2.50
N ILE A 120 11.60 6.35 -1.99
CA ILE A 120 10.38 5.71 -1.51
C ILE A 120 10.03 6.31 -0.15
N LEU A 121 8.83 6.87 -0.03
CA LEU A 121 8.35 7.49 1.21
C LEU A 121 7.42 6.57 2.00
N THR A 122 6.74 5.65 1.34
CA THR A 122 5.80 4.70 1.97
C THR A 122 5.38 3.65 0.95
N SER A 123 4.97 2.49 1.43
CA SER A 123 4.40 1.40 0.62
C SER A 123 3.14 0.86 1.27
N PHE A 124 2.12 0.55 0.48
CA PHE A 124 0.90 -0.11 0.95
C PHE A 124 0.27 -0.93 -0.17
N GLU A 125 -0.05 -2.21 0.10
CA GLU A 125 -0.72 -3.12 -0.87
C GLU A 125 -0.07 -3.14 -2.27
N GLY A 126 1.27 -3.13 -2.31
CA GLY A 126 2.04 -3.16 -3.57
C GLY A 126 2.16 -1.81 -4.29
N LEU A 127 1.48 -0.76 -3.81
CA LEU A 127 1.69 0.62 -4.25
C LEU A 127 2.83 1.26 -3.47
N LEU A 128 3.60 2.09 -4.17
CA LEU A 128 4.64 2.94 -3.61
C LEU A 128 4.22 4.40 -3.75
N CYS A 129 4.46 5.20 -2.71
CA CYS A 129 4.55 6.64 -2.88
C CYS A 129 6.02 7.03 -2.95
N VAL A 130 6.41 7.66 -4.05
CA VAL A 130 7.79 8.10 -4.31
C VAL A 130 7.87 9.62 -4.47
N CYS A 131 9.03 10.17 -4.13
CA CYS A 131 9.33 11.59 -4.30
C CYS A 131 10.54 11.82 -5.18
N PHE A 132 10.47 12.81 -6.06
CA PHE A 132 11.62 13.32 -6.81
C PHE A 132 12.36 14.38 -5.98
N ARG A 133 13.60 14.10 -5.53
CA ARG A 133 14.35 14.98 -4.61
C ARG A 133 14.57 16.39 -5.16
N ASN A 134 14.72 16.54 -6.49
CA ASN A 134 14.94 17.84 -7.12
C ASN A 134 13.70 18.72 -7.10
N THR A 135 12.56 18.14 -7.49
CA THR A 135 11.34 18.89 -7.75
C THR A 135 10.37 18.80 -6.58
N GLY A 136 10.59 17.93 -5.60
CA GLY A 136 9.65 17.65 -4.52
C GLY A 136 8.31 17.07 -5.00
N LYS A 137 8.22 16.63 -6.26
CA LYS A 137 7.01 16.02 -6.83
C LYS A 137 6.77 14.66 -6.19
N LEU A 138 5.49 14.35 -5.93
CA LEU A 138 5.03 13.09 -5.38
C LEU A 138 4.35 12.27 -6.46
N VAL A 139 4.63 10.97 -6.49
CA VAL A 139 4.04 10.03 -7.45
C VAL A 139 3.57 8.80 -6.69
N ILE A 140 2.32 8.39 -6.90
CA ILE A 140 1.82 7.07 -6.53
C ILE A 140 2.13 6.13 -7.68
N TRP A 141 2.84 5.06 -7.42
CA TRP A 141 3.37 4.16 -8.45
C TRP A 141 3.11 2.70 -8.09
N ASN A 142 2.62 1.94 -9.07
CA ASN A 142 2.56 0.50 -9.03
C ASN A 142 3.73 -0.08 -9.85
N PRO A 143 4.78 -0.64 -9.21
CA PRO A 143 5.93 -1.19 -9.92
C PRO A 143 5.58 -2.37 -10.83
N LEU A 144 4.57 -3.15 -10.47
CA LEU A 144 4.17 -4.35 -11.20
C LEU A 144 3.48 -3.99 -12.52
N THR A 145 2.49 -3.09 -12.47
CA THR A 145 1.73 -2.68 -13.66
C THR A 145 2.39 -1.55 -14.42
N ARG A 146 3.40 -0.91 -13.83
CA ARG A 146 4.04 0.33 -14.29
C ARG A 146 3.11 1.54 -14.34
N ALA A 147 1.86 1.40 -13.91
CA ALA A 147 0.94 2.52 -13.80
C ALA A 147 1.40 3.47 -12.69
N PHE A 148 1.34 4.77 -12.96
CA PHE A 148 1.69 5.81 -12.00
C PHE A 148 0.76 7.01 -12.13
N LYS A 149 0.62 7.76 -11.04
CA LYS A 149 -0.12 9.01 -10.97
C LYS A 149 0.72 10.06 -10.24
N GLU A 150 1.01 11.18 -10.89
CA GLU A 150 1.59 12.34 -10.20
C GLU A 150 0.50 12.96 -9.32
N VAL A 151 0.84 13.24 -8.06
CA VAL A 151 -0.09 13.85 -7.11
C VAL A 151 -0.21 15.33 -7.41
N SER A 152 -1.44 15.80 -7.60
CA SER A 152 -1.72 17.19 -7.95
C SER A 152 -1.12 18.18 -6.94
N SER A 153 -0.53 19.27 -7.44
CA SER A 153 0.10 20.33 -6.65
C SER A 153 -0.27 21.69 -7.20
N SER A 154 -0.74 22.59 -6.33
CA SER A 154 -0.88 24.01 -6.68
C SER A 154 0.43 24.79 -6.64
N ASN A 155 1.52 24.18 -6.16
CA ASN A 155 2.81 24.84 -5.98
C ASN A 155 3.82 24.33 -7.03
N SER A 156 4.31 25.26 -7.86
CA SER A 156 5.36 25.00 -8.86
C SER A 156 6.72 24.64 -8.27
N ARG A 157 6.95 24.95 -6.97
CA ARG A 157 8.21 24.67 -6.26
C ARG A 157 8.29 23.28 -5.61
N GLY A 158 7.34 22.38 -5.92
CA GLY A 158 7.29 21.05 -5.34
C GLY A 158 6.41 20.92 -4.10
N LEU A 159 5.91 19.71 -3.87
CA LEU A 159 5.05 19.37 -2.73
C LEU A 159 5.87 19.03 -1.49
N TYR A 160 6.80 18.08 -1.64
CA TYR A 160 7.50 17.43 -0.54
C TYR A 160 8.91 17.99 -0.33
N LYS A 161 9.24 18.32 0.93
CA LYS A 161 10.61 18.68 1.32
C LYS A 161 11.27 17.52 2.09
N PRO A 162 12.35 16.91 1.54
CA PRO A 162 13.10 15.88 2.21
C PRO A 162 13.53 16.26 3.64
N LYS A 163 13.52 15.30 4.55
CA LYS A 163 13.90 15.42 5.97
C LYS A 163 13.00 16.32 6.83
N SER A 164 12.08 17.09 6.24
CA SER A 164 11.19 18.01 6.96
C SER A 164 9.73 17.57 6.92
N ASP A 165 9.37 16.79 5.91
CA ASP A 165 8.00 16.32 5.70
C ASP A 165 7.90 14.82 5.92
N ALA A 166 6.74 14.37 6.39
CA ALA A 166 6.37 12.97 6.46
C ALA A 166 5.19 12.68 5.52
N ILE A 167 5.24 11.52 4.89
CA ILE A 167 4.17 11.01 4.04
C ILE A 167 3.82 9.59 4.51
N GLY A 168 2.53 9.28 4.56
CA GLY A 168 2.08 7.90 4.68
C GLY A 168 0.88 7.64 3.78
N LEU A 169 0.84 6.43 3.24
CA LEU A 169 -0.18 5.95 2.32
C LEU A 169 -1.11 5.02 3.08
N TYR A 170 -2.41 5.22 2.90
CA TYR A 170 -3.44 4.39 3.50
C TYR A 170 -4.65 4.28 2.59
N VAL A 171 -5.58 3.42 2.98
CA VAL A 171 -6.93 3.38 2.43
C VAL A 171 -7.93 3.66 3.53
N ASP A 172 -8.99 4.41 3.20
CA ASP A 172 -10.15 4.57 4.06
C ASP A 172 -11.26 3.54 3.76
N LYS A 173 -12.40 3.67 4.43
CA LYS A 173 -13.57 2.79 4.25
C LYS A 173 -14.27 2.94 2.89
N THR A 174 -13.94 3.97 2.12
CA THR A 174 -14.49 4.23 0.78
C THR A 174 -13.61 3.67 -0.33
N ASP A 175 -12.60 2.88 0.04
CA ASP A 175 -11.62 2.32 -0.89
C ASP A 175 -10.82 3.39 -1.66
N ASP A 176 -10.71 4.60 -1.11
CA ASP A 176 -9.87 5.65 -1.66
C ASP A 176 -8.43 5.52 -1.15
N TYR A 177 -7.46 5.50 -2.07
CA TYR A 177 -6.05 5.63 -1.69
C TYR A 177 -5.76 7.07 -1.29
N LYS A 178 -5.34 7.25 -0.04
CA LYS A 178 -5.10 8.57 0.53
C LYS A 178 -3.66 8.73 0.98
N LEU A 179 -3.14 9.94 0.82
CA LEU A 179 -1.83 10.33 1.34
C LEU A 179 -2.00 11.34 2.47
N LEU A 180 -1.54 10.99 3.66
CA LEU A 180 -1.36 11.95 4.74
C LEU A 180 -0.01 12.65 4.53
N HIS A 181 -0.04 13.97 4.39
CA HIS A 181 1.15 14.82 4.27
C HIS A 181 1.29 15.74 5.47
N ILE A 182 2.33 15.48 6.27
CA ILE A 182 2.72 16.30 7.39
C ILE A 182 3.86 17.21 6.94
N LYS A 183 3.60 18.52 6.93
CA LYS A 183 4.56 19.56 6.54
C LYS A 183 5.06 20.28 7.78
N HIS A 184 6.37 20.39 7.94
CA HIS A 184 6.98 21.23 8.98
C HIS A 184 7.68 22.44 8.35
N ARG A 185 7.25 23.66 8.69
CA ARG A 185 7.90 24.91 8.24
C ARG A 185 7.87 25.94 9.35
N ARG A 186 9.01 26.60 9.57
CA ARG A 186 9.13 27.74 10.52
C ARG A 186 8.53 27.44 11.90
N GLY A 187 8.76 26.23 12.42
CA GLY A 187 8.27 25.81 13.74
C GLY A 187 6.76 25.53 13.83
N ARG A 188 6.07 25.46 12.69
CA ARG A 188 4.65 25.09 12.59
C ARG A 188 4.48 23.81 11.78
N MET A 189 3.46 23.05 12.14
CA MET A 189 3.07 21.83 11.45
C MET A 189 1.74 22.04 10.75
N TRP A 190 1.64 21.58 9.50
CA TRP A 190 0.40 21.49 8.76
C TRP A 190 0.18 20.06 8.32
N VAL A 191 -1.06 19.60 8.43
CA VAL A 191 -1.43 18.26 7.98
C VAL A 191 -2.47 18.38 6.90
N HIS A 192 -2.24 17.67 5.80
CA HIS A 192 -3.16 17.60 4.67
C HIS A 192 -3.37 16.14 4.29
N VAL A 193 -4.55 15.85 3.76
CA VAL A 193 -4.89 14.54 3.21
C VAL A 193 -5.22 14.73 1.74
N TYR A 194 -4.57 13.95 0.89
CA TYR A 194 -4.90 13.85 -0.52
C TYR A 194 -5.84 12.68 -0.74
N SER A 195 -6.87 12.88 -1.57
CA SER A 195 -7.74 11.85 -2.10
C SER A 195 -7.34 11.49 -3.52
N SER A 196 -7.13 10.21 -3.81
CA SER A 196 -6.83 9.76 -5.17
C SER A 196 -8.04 9.84 -6.09
N ILE A 197 -9.24 9.57 -5.57
CA ILE A 197 -10.52 9.63 -6.29
C ILE A 197 -10.86 11.06 -6.67
N PHE A 198 -10.81 11.98 -5.70
CA PHE A 198 -11.18 13.39 -5.92
C PHE A 198 -10.03 14.25 -6.46
N ASP A 199 -8.83 13.67 -6.59
CA ASP A 199 -7.60 14.34 -7.00
C ASP A 199 -7.32 15.66 -6.28
N SER A 200 -7.70 15.75 -5.01
CA SER A 200 -7.71 16.99 -4.24
C SER A 200 -7.16 16.81 -2.84
N TRP A 201 -6.70 17.93 -2.28
CA TRP A 201 -6.17 18.01 -0.93
C TRP A 201 -7.17 18.72 -0.03
N HIS A 202 -7.36 18.18 1.18
CA HIS A 202 -8.01 18.90 2.26
C HIS A 202 -7.09 18.98 3.48
N LYS A 203 -7.34 19.98 4.32
CA LYS A 203 -6.50 20.27 5.49
C LYS A 203 -7.13 19.65 6.73
N ILE A 204 -6.31 18.98 7.52
CA ILE A 204 -6.71 18.46 8.84
C ILE A 204 -6.26 19.44 9.92
N THR A 205 -7.16 19.75 10.85
CA THR A 205 -6.84 20.59 11.99
C THR A 205 -6.07 19.77 13.03
N PHE A 206 -4.80 20.12 13.22
CA PHE A 206 -3.96 19.50 14.23
C PHE A 206 -3.86 20.39 15.47
N ALA A 207 -4.57 20.00 16.54
CA ALA A 207 -4.69 20.80 17.76
C ALA A 207 -3.64 20.46 18.84
N ASN A 208 -2.40 20.11 18.48
CA ASN A 208 -1.38 19.79 19.47
C ASN A 208 -0.30 20.87 19.58
N LYS A 209 -0.32 21.65 20.67
CA LYS A 209 0.60 22.76 20.95
C LYS A 209 1.92 22.30 21.61
N LEU A 210 2.43 21.12 21.30
CA LEU A 210 3.70 20.68 21.90
C LEU A 210 4.83 21.62 21.51
N ARG A 211 5.65 22.01 22.49
CA ARG A 211 6.85 22.81 22.23
C ARG A 211 7.86 22.06 21.37
N CYS A 212 7.80 20.72 21.35
CA CYS A 212 8.63 19.87 20.49
C CYS A 212 8.55 20.22 19.00
N TRP A 213 7.43 20.82 18.54
CA TRP A 213 7.26 21.25 17.15
C TRP A 213 8.02 22.53 16.80
N ARG A 214 8.54 23.28 17.79
CA ARG A 214 9.38 24.45 17.53
C ARG A 214 10.76 24.07 16.99
N GLY A 215 11.19 22.83 17.24
CA GLY A 215 12.43 22.26 16.70
C GLY A 215 12.29 21.77 15.27
N LYS A 216 13.31 21.06 14.78
CA LYS A 216 13.27 20.30 13.52
C LYS A 216 13.06 18.82 13.85
N PRO A 217 11.81 18.36 14.06
CA PRO A 217 11.55 16.96 14.31
C PRO A 217 11.95 16.12 13.08
N ILE A 218 12.54 14.97 13.32
CA ILE A 218 12.83 13.99 12.27
C ILE A 218 11.72 12.95 12.30
N TRP A 219 11.10 12.71 11.16
CA TRP A 219 10.00 11.78 10.99
C TRP A 219 10.45 10.54 10.25
N SER A 220 9.94 9.37 10.65
CA SER A 220 10.00 8.17 9.83
C SER A 220 9.01 8.25 8.67
N ASN A 221 9.14 7.30 7.75
CA ASN A 221 8.09 6.98 6.79
C ASN A 221 6.81 6.53 7.51
N GLY A 222 5.65 6.84 6.94
CA GLY A 222 4.36 6.44 7.48
C GLY A 222 4.09 4.95 7.25
N THR A 223 3.56 4.28 8.26
CA THR A 223 3.23 2.85 8.21
C THR A 223 1.78 2.64 8.61
N PHE A 224 0.94 2.15 7.68
CA PHE A 224 -0.47 1.93 7.95
C PHE A 224 -0.71 0.54 8.56
N CYS A 225 -1.41 0.50 9.69
CA CYS A 225 -1.75 -0.74 10.37
C CYS A 225 -3.09 -0.60 11.09
N LYS A 226 -4.04 -1.51 10.81
CA LYS A 226 -5.34 -1.61 11.50
C LYS A 226 -6.09 -0.27 11.63
N GLY A 227 -6.25 0.46 10.52
CA GLY A 227 -7.01 1.72 10.51
C GLY A 227 -6.27 2.93 11.08
N VAL A 228 -4.98 2.79 11.40
CA VAL A 228 -4.18 3.90 11.93
C VAL A 228 -2.87 3.97 11.15
N LEU A 229 -2.48 5.20 10.81
CA LEU A 229 -1.21 5.50 10.15
C LEU A 229 -0.18 5.97 11.18
N TYR A 230 0.90 5.22 11.33
CA TYR A 230 1.91 5.46 12.35
C TYR A 230 3.18 6.09 11.79
N PHE A 231 3.75 6.99 12.57
CA PHE A 231 5.05 7.61 12.33
C PHE A 231 5.85 7.61 13.62
N LEU A 232 7.16 7.43 13.51
CA LEU A 232 8.09 7.74 14.58
C LEU A 232 8.56 9.16 14.40
N VAL A 233 8.61 9.89 15.51
CA VAL A 233 9.10 11.26 15.52
C VAL A 233 10.14 11.45 16.61
N ASN A 234 11.32 11.90 16.21
CA ASN A 234 12.40 12.24 17.13
C ASN A 234 12.40 13.75 17.39
N CYS A 235 12.26 14.14 18.65
CA CYS A 235 12.19 15.53 19.08
C CYS A 235 13.36 15.89 20.02
N PHE A 236 14.32 16.65 19.49
CA PHE A 236 15.55 17.01 20.22
C PHE A 236 15.37 18.03 21.35
N ILE A 237 14.31 18.85 21.34
CA ILE A 237 14.18 19.99 22.28
C ILE A 237 13.85 19.55 23.71
N GLU A 238 13.04 18.51 23.90
CA GLU A 238 12.52 18.15 25.23
C GLU A 238 13.20 16.89 25.81
N ASN A 239 14.27 16.41 25.17
CA ASN A 239 14.95 15.15 25.46
C ASN A 239 13.99 13.95 25.56
N LYS A 240 12.76 14.05 25.05
CA LYS A 240 11.65 13.08 25.22
C LYS A 240 11.91 11.75 24.51
N GLY A 241 12.97 11.66 23.72
CA GLY A 241 13.27 10.49 22.91
C GLY A 241 12.33 10.40 21.71
N VAL A 242 12.17 9.20 21.19
CA VAL A 242 11.27 8.91 20.07
C VAL A 242 9.82 8.83 20.56
N MET A 243 8.91 9.48 19.86
CA MET A 243 7.48 9.36 20.10
C MET A 243 6.83 8.61 18.93
N LEU A 244 5.80 7.83 19.25
CA LEU A 244 4.93 7.19 18.27
C LEU A 244 3.73 8.10 18.03
N PHE A 245 3.59 8.54 16.78
CA PHE A 245 2.53 9.40 16.31
C PHE A 245 1.57 8.57 15.45
N GLY A 246 0.33 8.38 15.92
CA GLY A 246 -0.72 7.66 15.21
C GLY A 246 -1.78 8.62 14.68
N PHE A 247 -2.16 8.47 13.43
CA PHE A 247 -3.32 9.13 12.82
C PHE A 247 -4.41 8.09 12.57
N ASP A 248 -5.49 8.20 13.32
CA ASP A 248 -6.69 7.39 13.15
C ASP A 248 -7.42 7.86 11.90
N VAL A 249 -7.53 7.00 10.89
CA VAL A 249 -7.97 7.41 9.54
C VAL A 249 -9.48 7.58 9.44
N GLU A 250 -10.25 7.03 10.38
CA GLU A 250 -11.70 7.15 10.38
C GLU A 250 -12.15 8.41 11.10
N SER A 251 -11.59 8.66 12.28
CA SER A 251 -11.90 9.87 13.05
C SER A 251 -11.08 11.10 12.63
N GLU A 252 -10.07 10.90 11.78
CA GLU A 252 -9.06 11.89 11.38
C GLU A 252 -8.40 12.59 12.57
N ARG A 253 -8.20 11.84 13.67
CA ARG A 253 -7.61 12.33 14.91
C ARG A 253 -6.24 11.74 15.16
N PHE A 254 -5.43 12.52 15.85
CA PHE A 254 -4.07 12.14 16.18
C PHE A 254 -3.98 11.64 17.62
N ARG A 255 -3.20 10.58 17.81
CA ARG A 255 -2.84 10.04 19.11
C ARG A 255 -1.32 10.03 19.20
N LEU A 256 -0.80 10.49 20.33
CA LEU A 256 0.62 10.48 20.61
C LEU A 256 0.89 9.53 21.77
N LYS A 257 1.84 8.61 21.60
CA LYS A 257 2.34 7.76 22.68
C LYS A 257 3.84 7.96 22.78
N THR A 258 4.34 8.19 23.99
CA THR A 258 5.79 8.20 24.25
C THR A 258 6.32 6.78 24.14
N PHE A 259 7.40 6.59 23.40
CA PHE A 259 8.06 5.29 23.36
C PHE A 259 8.94 5.14 24.61
N PRO A 260 9.04 3.94 25.22
CA PRO A 260 9.96 3.72 26.33
C PRO A 260 11.40 4.06 25.92
N ARG A 261 12.13 4.75 26.80
CA ARG A 261 13.55 5.05 26.59
C ARG A 261 14.37 3.80 26.90
N PHE A 262 15.20 3.40 25.96
CA PHE A 262 16.22 2.37 26.11
C PHE A 262 17.61 3.00 26.26
N PRO A 263 18.38 2.62 27.30
CA PRO A 263 19.78 3.02 27.41
C PRO A 263 20.58 2.40 26.26
N HIS A 264 21.47 3.18 25.64
CA HIS A 264 22.41 2.80 24.58
C HIS A 264 21.84 2.48 23.17
N ALA A 265 20.55 2.71 22.90
CA ALA A 265 20.00 2.59 21.55
C ALA A 265 20.11 3.92 20.77
N TYR A 266 20.78 3.89 19.60
CA TYR A 266 20.70 4.99 18.64
C TYR A 266 19.42 4.77 17.81
N TYR A 267 18.40 5.60 18.03
CA TYR A 267 17.09 5.37 17.44
C TYR A 267 17.06 5.77 15.96
N ASP A 268 17.41 4.84 15.10
CA ASP A 268 17.00 4.83 13.69
C ASP A 268 15.98 3.70 13.49
N GLY A 269 14.85 3.84 14.19
CA GLY A 269 13.82 2.83 14.21
C GLY A 269 12.96 2.90 12.96
N ASN A 270 12.69 1.76 12.33
CA ASN A 270 11.73 1.65 11.24
C ASN A 270 10.48 0.93 11.73
N LEU A 271 9.32 1.47 11.39
CA LEU A 271 8.05 0.78 11.57
C LEU A 271 7.82 -0.16 10.40
N VAL A 272 7.40 -1.38 10.72
CA VAL A 272 7.07 -2.40 9.73
C VAL A 272 5.82 -3.15 10.20
N VAL A 273 5.03 -3.63 9.26
CA VAL A 273 3.88 -4.49 9.57
C VAL A 273 4.26 -5.93 9.32
N VAL A 274 4.19 -6.76 10.35
CA VAL A 274 4.49 -8.19 10.28
C VAL A 274 3.27 -8.94 10.83
N HIS A 275 2.72 -9.87 10.05
CA HIS A 275 1.49 -10.61 10.41
C HIS A 275 0.33 -9.72 10.90
N LYS A 276 0.09 -8.60 10.20
CA LYS A 276 -0.94 -7.58 10.54
C LYS A 276 -0.73 -6.85 11.87
N GLU A 277 0.44 -7.01 12.49
CA GLU A 277 0.82 -6.31 13.70
C GLU A 277 1.88 -5.26 13.38
N LEU A 278 1.84 -4.15 14.11
CA LEU A 278 2.86 -3.12 13.98
C LEU A 278 4.09 -3.54 14.78
N HIS A 279 5.25 -3.54 14.15
CA HIS A 279 6.52 -3.79 14.77
C HIS A 279 7.46 -2.61 14.56
N MET A 280 8.35 -2.39 15.53
CA MET A 280 9.45 -1.45 15.41
C MET A 280 10.75 -2.25 15.35
N GLY A 281 11.48 -2.14 14.24
CA GLY A 281 12.87 -2.57 14.16
C GLY A 281 13.79 -1.49 14.70
N PHE A 282 14.87 -1.89 15.39
CA PHE A 282 15.87 -0.97 15.94
C PHE A 282 17.27 -1.53 15.69
N LEU A 283 18.23 -0.63 15.53
CA LEU A 283 19.65 -0.94 15.41
C LEU A 283 20.33 -0.66 16.75
N ILE A 284 21.14 -1.59 17.24
CA ILE A 284 22.06 -1.33 18.35
C ILE A 284 23.47 -1.46 17.77
N GLY A 285 24.16 -0.32 17.60
CA GLY A 285 25.45 -0.27 16.91
C GLY A 285 25.35 -0.50 15.40
N ARG A 286 26.21 -1.37 14.83
CA ARG A 286 26.21 -1.75 13.40
C ARG A 286 25.39 -3.00 13.08
N LEU A 287 24.73 -3.61 14.06
CA LEU A 287 23.96 -4.84 13.89
C LEU A 287 22.46 -4.58 14.06
N ILE A 288 21.65 -5.26 13.24
CA ILE A 288 20.19 -5.31 13.42
C ILE A 288 19.92 -6.19 14.63
N CYS A 289 19.40 -5.62 15.72
CA CYS A 289 19.34 -6.33 17.01
C CYS A 289 17.95 -6.87 17.39
N GLY A 290 16.91 -6.62 16.57
CA GLY A 290 15.59 -7.25 16.77
C GLY A 290 14.41 -6.35 16.39
N GLY A 291 13.20 -6.84 16.67
CA GLY A 291 11.95 -6.12 16.45
C GLY A 291 10.98 -6.27 17.61
N TRP A 292 10.38 -5.16 18.06
CA TRP A 292 9.36 -5.18 19.12
C TRP A 292 7.96 -5.15 18.51
N LYS A 293 7.06 -6.02 19.01
CA LYS A 293 5.62 -5.86 18.73
C LYS A 293 5.12 -4.60 19.46
N VAL A 294 4.64 -3.63 18.70
CA VAL A 294 4.02 -2.42 19.26
C VAL A 294 2.58 -2.77 19.63
N LYS A 295 2.28 -2.83 20.93
CA LYS A 295 0.89 -2.97 21.40
C LYS A 295 0.14 -1.67 21.10
N VAL A 296 -0.61 -1.66 20.02
CA VAL A 296 -1.55 -0.59 19.75
C VAL A 296 -2.93 -0.99 20.28
N GLY A 297 -3.30 -0.40 21.42
CA GLY A 297 -4.69 -0.25 21.86
C GLY A 297 -5.23 1.11 21.44
#